data_AF-A0A2A5WYB4-F1
#
_entry.id   AF-A0A2A5WYB4-F1
#
_cell.length_a   1.000
_cell.length_b   1.000
_cell.length_c   1.000
_cell.angle_alpha   90.00
_cell.angle_beta   90.00
_cell.angle_gamma   90.00
#
_symmetry.space_group_name_H-M   'P 1'
#
loop_
_entity.id
_entity.type
_entity.pdbx_description
1 polymer ?
#
loop_
_entity_poly.entity_id
_entity_poly.type
_entity_poly.pdbx_seq_one_letter_code
_entity_poly.pdbx_strand_id
1 'polypeptide(L)'
;MSSRSRVLHAVEERMVKVRAVPDVERDGSINLDRWLAMMAESNPDFDQVRLRQACELIERVDQESLRTTGPWAASLSSFRTGLEMADILSELRIDEDGLVAAIVYRAVRENQITIDYVHNQYGTEVADLVSGVLRMAEIGEVRTETTRVLGIRLDQLEQARRMLITLVDDVRVALIKLAERTCRIRAVSPDTRVRQLKLAREVFDIYVPLAHRLGVG
;
A
#
# COMPACT_ATOMS: atom_id res chain seq x y z
N MET A 1 11.38 36.59 -18.44
CA MET A 1 11.24 35.16 -18.08
C MET A 1 10.25 35.07 -16.93
N SER A 2 9.03 34.62 -17.22
CA SER A 2 7.82 34.81 -16.40
C SER A 2 7.78 33.88 -15.18
N SER A 3 7.29 34.39 -14.04
CA SER A 3 7.08 33.65 -12.76
C SER A 3 6.32 32.32 -12.91
N ARG A 4 5.56 32.13 -13.99
CA ARG A 4 4.91 30.84 -14.31
C ARG A 4 5.91 29.69 -14.55
N SER A 5 7.10 29.99 -15.08
CA SER A 5 8.12 28.97 -15.38
C SER A 5 8.80 28.43 -14.12
N ARG A 6 8.88 29.21 -13.03
CA ARG A 6 9.48 28.75 -11.76
C ARG A 6 8.52 27.88 -10.95
N VAL A 7 7.22 28.14 -11.04
CA VAL A 7 6.20 27.34 -10.33
C VAL A 7 6.06 25.95 -10.96
N LEU A 8 6.12 25.84 -12.30
CA LEU A 8 6.13 24.54 -12.98
C LEU A 8 7.37 23.71 -12.63
N HIS A 9 8.55 24.33 -12.59
CA HIS A 9 9.80 23.65 -12.22
C HIS A 9 9.82 23.19 -10.76
N ALA A 10 9.20 23.96 -9.83
CA ALA A 10 9.08 23.57 -8.43
C ALA A 10 8.06 22.44 -8.18
N VAL A 11 7.07 22.29 -9.08
CA VAL A 11 6.13 21.16 -9.06
C VAL A 11 6.78 19.89 -9.64
N GLU A 12 7.59 20.01 -10.70
CA GLU A 12 8.36 18.89 -11.26
C GLU A 12 9.41 18.33 -10.29
N GLU A 13 10.07 19.18 -9.48
CA GLU A 13 11.04 18.73 -8.47
C GLU A 13 10.41 18.00 -7.27
N ARG A 14 9.09 18.13 -7.05
CA ARG A 14 8.34 17.43 -5.98
C ARG A 14 7.53 16.23 -6.48
N MET A 15 7.57 15.91 -7.77
CA MET A 15 6.93 14.69 -8.26
C MET A 15 7.75 13.48 -7.80
N VAL A 16 7.10 12.59 -7.04
CA VAL A 16 7.58 11.23 -6.76
C VAL A 16 8.00 10.62 -8.10
N LYS A 17 9.31 10.46 -8.30
CA LYS A 17 9.83 9.81 -9.50
C LYS A 17 9.31 8.39 -9.46
N VAL A 18 8.41 8.07 -10.40
CA VAL A 18 7.91 6.71 -10.58
C VAL A 18 9.13 5.83 -10.88
N ARG A 19 9.65 5.14 -9.86
CA ARG A 19 10.56 4.01 -10.09
C ARG A 19 9.78 3.02 -10.94
N ALA A 20 10.42 2.58 -12.02
CA ALA A 20 9.86 1.58 -12.90
C ALA A 20 9.47 0.35 -12.08
N VAL A 21 8.38 -0.30 -12.48
CA VAL A 21 7.95 -1.62 -11.98
C VAL A 21 9.20 -2.49 -11.79
N PRO A 22 9.32 -3.24 -10.68
CA PRO A 22 10.44 -4.15 -10.43
C PRO A 22 10.83 -4.86 -11.73
N ASP A 23 12.11 -4.77 -12.11
CA ASP A 23 12.61 -5.16 -13.43
C ASP A 23 11.99 -6.50 -13.86
N VAL A 24 11.02 -6.38 -14.76
CA VAL A 24 10.26 -7.51 -15.26
C VAL A 24 11.13 -8.18 -16.31
N GLU A 25 11.47 -9.45 -16.08
CA GLU A 25 12.19 -10.25 -17.06
C GLU A 25 11.38 -10.38 -18.35
N ARG A 26 12.02 -10.83 -19.43
CA ARG A 26 11.36 -10.92 -20.76
C ARG A 26 10.14 -11.84 -20.76
N ASP A 27 9.98 -12.69 -19.75
CA ASP A 27 8.87 -13.61 -19.55
C ASP A 27 7.73 -13.04 -18.67
N GLY A 28 7.88 -11.84 -18.12
CA GLY A 28 6.90 -11.25 -17.22
C GLY A 28 7.15 -11.50 -15.72
N SER A 29 8.18 -12.26 -15.36
CA SER A 29 8.56 -12.54 -13.96
C SER A 29 9.34 -11.38 -13.34
N ILE A 30 9.30 -11.27 -12.01
CA ILE A 30 10.02 -10.23 -11.27
C ILE A 30 11.38 -10.78 -10.87
N ASN A 31 12.46 -10.08 -11.22
CA ASN A 31 13.79 -10.46 -10.76
C ASN A 31 13.99 -10.06 -9.28
N LEU A 32 13.69 -11.00 -8.37
CA LEU A 32 13.74 -10.76 -6.92
C LEU A 32 15.15 -10.42 -6.43
N ASP A 33 16.19 -11.07 -6.94
CA ASP A 33 17.57 -10.82 -6.53
C ASP A 33 18.01 -9.38 -6.82
N ARG A 34 17.65 -8.86 -8.00
CA ARG A 34 17.92 -7.47 -8.36
C ARG A 34 17.11 -6.51 -7.48
N TRP A 35 15.83 -6.81 -7.25
CA TRP A 35 14.99 -5.97 -6.39
C TRP A 35 15.56 -5.86 -4.97
N LEU A 36 15.97 -6.99 -4.37
CA LEU A 36 16.63 -7.02 -3.07
C LEU A 36 17.96 -6.25 -3.08
N ALA A 37 18.77 -6.35 -4.14
CA ALA A 37 20.00 -5.57 -4.26
C ALA A 37 19.72 -4.04 -4.25
N MET A 38 18.70 -3.59 -5.00
CA MET A 38 18.29 -2.17 -4.98
C MET A 38 17.77 -1.73 -3.60
N MET A 39 17.07 -2.61 -2.90
CA MET A 39 16.62 -2.34 -1.53
C MET A 39 17.78 -2.26 -0.55
N ALA A 40 18.77 -3.14 -0.67
CA ALA A 40 19.99 -3.11 0.14
C ALA A 40 20.81 -1.82 -0.09
N GLU A 41 20.89 -1.33 -1.33
CA GLU A 41 21.54 -0.06 -1.63
C GLU A 41 20.81 1.14 -1.00
N SER A 42 19.49 1.09 -0.97
CA SER A 42 18.66 2.18 -0.42
C SER A 42 18.57 2.11 1.10
N ASN A 43 18.68 0.92 1.69
CA ASN A 43 18.52 0.63 3.11
C ASN A 43 19.51 -0.45 3.57
N PRO A 44 20.78 -0.09 3.83
CA PRO A 44 21.84 -1.05 4.15
C PRO A 44 21.63 -1.79 5.48
N ASP A 45 20.87 -1.19 6.40
CA ASP A 45 20.67 -1.70 7.74
C ASP A 45 19.59 -2.79 7.83
N PHE A 46 18.83 -3.04 6.76
CA PHE A 46 17.77 -4.03 6.75
C PHE A 46 18.32 -5.45 6.63
N ASP A 47 17.71 -6.37 7.38
CA ASP A 47 17.95 -7.80 7.22
C ASP A 47 17.39 -8.30 5.87
N GLN A 48 18.30 -8.40 4.91
CA GLN A 48 18.01 -8.88 3.56
C GLN A 48 17.52 -10.33 3.55
N VAL A 49 17.89 -11.14 4.55
CA VAL A 49 17.42 -12.52 4.66
C VAL A 49 15.94 -12.51 5.03
N ARG A 50 15.56 -11.68 6.00
CA ARG A 50 14.16 -11.53 6.44
C ARG A 50 13.25 -10.99 5.33
N LEU A 51 13.70 -9.97 4.59
CA LEU A 51 12.96 -9.45 3.43
C LEU A 51 12.82 -10.50 2.32
N ARG A 52 13.90 -11.21 1.98
CA ARG A 52 13.85 -12.30 1.00
C ARG A 52 12.85 -13.38 1.39
N GLN A 53 12.86 -13.82 2.65
CA GLN A 53 11.92 -14.83 3.15
C GLN A 53 10.46 -14.38 3.01
N ALA A 54 10.16 -13.10 3.26
CA ALA A 54 8.83 -12.55 3.03
C ALA A 54 8.46 -12.57 1.54
N CYS A 55 9.35 -12.13 0.66
CA CYS A 55 9.12 -12.16 -0.78
C CYS A 55 8.87 -13.59 -1.31
N GLU A 56 9.74 -14.54 -0.97
CA GLU A 56 9.64 -15.95 -1.41
C GLU A 56 8.38 -16.65 -0.86
N LEU A 57 7.96 -16.30 0.36
CA LEU A 57 6.69 -16.77 0.91
C LEU A 57 5.52 -16.29 0.06
N ILE A 58 5.43 -14.98 -0.16
CA ILE A 58 4.29 -14.37 -0.84
C ILE A 58 4.26 -14.75 -2.31
N GLU A 59 5.41 -14.90 -2.96
CA GLU A 59 5.49 -15.42 -4.33
C GLU A 59 4.87 -16.82 -4.44
N ARG A 60 5.24 -17.75 -3.54
CA ARG A 60 4.67 -19.10 -3.52
C ARG A 60 3.16 -19.09 -3.25
N VAL A 61 2.71 -18.30 -2.28
CA VAL A 61 1.30 -18.16 -1.93
C VAL A 61 0.48 -17.58 -3.09
N ASP A 62 1.02 -16.56 -3.76
CA ASP A 62 0.38 -15.90 -4.88
C ASP A 62 0.26 -16.85 -6.09
N GLN A 63 1.32 -17.61 -6.40
CA GLN A 63 1.28 -18.63 -7.45
C GLN A 63 0.19 -19.68 -7.19
N GLU A 64 0.06 -20.17 -5.96
CA GLU A 64 -0.98 -21.15 -5.61
C GLU A 64 -2.40 -20.56 -5.69
N SER A 65 -2.56 -19.31 -5.25
CA SER A 65 -3.84 -18.59 -5.39
C SER A 65 -4.24 -18.41 -6.85
N LEU A 66 -3.29 -18.03 -7.73
CA LEU A 66 -3.55 -17.82 -9.16
C LEU A 66 -3.97 -19.11 -9.88
N ARG A 67 -3.42 -20.26 -9.45
CA ARG A 67 -3.83 -21.59 -9.97
C ARG A 67 -5.27 -21.91 -9.62
N THR A 68 -5.72 -21.50 -8.43
CA THR A 68 -7.07 -21.79 -7.93
C THR A 68 -8.12 -20.81 -8.46
N THR A 69 -7.82 -19.51 -8.50
CA THR A 69 -8.78 -18.45 -8.87
C THR A 69 -8.82 -18.19 -10.39
N GLY A 70 -7.78 -18.59 -11.12
CA GLY A 70 -7.65 -18.44 -12.57
C GLY A 70 -7.11 -17.07 -13.02
N PRO A 71 -6.78 -16.90 -14.32
CA PRO A 71 -6.01 -15.77 -14.85
C PRO A 71 -6.67 -14.38 -14.68
N TRP A 72 -7.99 -14.34 -14.48
CA TRP A 72 -8.75 -13.09 -14.30
C TRP A 72 -8.42 -12.39 -12.96
N ALA A 73 -7.80 -13.11 -12.00
CA ALA A 73 -7.31 -12.54 -10.74
C ALA A 73 -5.90 -11.91 -10.85
N ALA A 74 -5.22 -12.00 -12.00
CA ALA A 74 -3.84 -11.51 -12.17
C ALA A 74 -3.67 -10.00 -11.88
N SER A 75 -4.74 -9.21 -12.03
CA SER A 75 -4.77 -7.79 -11.65
C SER A 75 -4.62 -7.55 -10.13
N LEU A 76 -4.56 -8.60 -9.32
CA LEU A 76 -4.57 -8.55 -7.86
C LEU A 76 -3.45 -9.39 -7.23
N SER A 77 -2.40 -9.74 -8.01
CA SER A 77 -1.23 -10.47 -7.51
C SER A 77 -0.75 -9.87 -6.18
N SER A 78 -0.81 -10.68 -5.13
CA SER A 78 -0.40 -10.31 -3.78
C SER A 78 1.08 -10.00 -3.74
N PHE A 79 1.88 -10.78 -4.48
CA PHE A 79 3.32 -10.60 -4.59
C PHE A 79 3.68 -9.28 -5.27
N ARG A 80 3.15 -9.04 -6.47
CA ARG A 80 3.45 -7.80 -7.21
C ARG A 80 2.98 -6.56 -6.45
N THR A 81 1.80 -6.63 -5.85
CA THR A 81 1.27 -5.52 -5.04
C THR A 81 2.16 -5.27 -3.82
N GLY A 82 2.60 -6.34 -3.14
CA GLY A 82 3.50 -6.25 -1.98
C GLY A 82 4.84 -5.59 -2.30
N LEU A 83 5.46 -5.95 -3.43
CA LEU A 83 6.70 -5.32 -3.89
C LEU A 83 6.50 -3.85 -4.26
N GLU A 84 5.42 -3.51 -4.97
CA GLU A 84 5.12 -2.11 -5.30
C GLU A 84 4.87 -1.27 -4.04
N MET A 85 4.21 -1.84 -3.03
CA MET A 85 4.03 -1.18 -1.74
C MET A 85 5.37 -0.99 -1.03
N ALA A 86 6.23 -2.00 -1.03
CA ALA A 86 7.56 -1.91 -0.44
C ALA A 86 8.44 -0.86 -1.14
N ASP A 87 8.36 -0.73 -2.48
CA ASP A 87 9.04 0.32 -3.22
C ASP A 87 8.61 1.71 -2.76
N ILE A 88 7.30 1.97 -2.68
CA ILE A 88 6.75 3.25 -2.21
C ILE A 88 7.24 3.55 -0.79
N LEU A 89 7.18 2.55 0.10
CA LEU A 89 7.51 2.74 1.51
C LEU A 89 9.00 2.89 1.76
N SER A 90 9.84 2.28 0.92
CA SER A 90 11.30 2.45 0.97
C SER A 90 11.69 3.91 0.72
N GLU A 91 10.99 4.60 -0.18
CA GLU A 91 11.21 6.03 -0.45
C GLU A 91 10.76 6.90 0.73
N LEU A 92 9.77 6.43 1.49
CA LEU A 92 9.29 7.06 2.72
C LEU A 92 10.12 6.69 3.95
N ARG A 93 11.20 5.90 3.78
CA ARG A 93 12.10 5.45 4.86
C ARG A 93 11.36 4.80 6.03
N ILE A 94 10.36 3.99 5.71
CA ILE A 94 9.78 3.08 6.72
C ILE A 94 10.86 2.09 7.17
N ASP A 95 10.72 1.56 8.38
CA ASP A 95 11.61 0.52 8.89
C ASP A 95 11.31 -0.86 8.30
N GLU A 96 12.18 -1.82 8.64
CA GLU A 96 12.12 -3.18 8.12
C GLU A 96 10.78 -3.87 8.41
N ASP A 97 10.25 -3.72 9.63
CA ASP A 97 8.96 -4.30 10.02
C ASP A 97 7.81 -3.73 9.19
N GLY A 98 7.84 -2.42 8.90
CA GLY A 98 6.91 -1.78 8.00
C GLY A 98 6.98 -2.31 6.56
N LEU A 99 8.17 -2.57 6.04
CA LEU A 99 8.34 -3.20 4.72
C LEU A 99 7.84 -4.63 4.69
N VAL A 100 8.20 -5.45 5.67
CA VAL A 100 7.73 -6.85 5.76
C VAL A 100 6.20 -6.87 5.88
N ALA A 101 5.62 -6.01 6.72
CA ALA A 101 4.18 -5.87 6.85
C ALA A 101 3.51 -5.51 5.51
N ALA A 102 4.10 -4.60 4.73
CA ALA A 102 3.59 -4.23 3.42
C ALA A 102 3.64 -5.38 2.40
N ILE A 103 4.72 -6.16 2.39
CA ILE A 103 4.89 -7.32 1.50
C ILE A 103 3.81 -8.37 1.78
N VAL A 104 3.54 -8.68 3.06
CA VAL A 104 2.61 -9.75 3.43
C VAL A 104 1.15 -9.31 3.50
N TYR A 105 0.89 -8.00 3.64
CA TYR A 105 -0.45 -7.45 3.88
C TYR A 105 -1.49 -7.96 2.88
N ARG A 106 -1.16 -7.94 1.58
CA ARG A 106 -2.16 -8.29 0.56
C ARG A 106 -2.58 -9.75 0.66
N ALA A 107 -1.64 -10.65 0.92
CA ALA A 107 -1.95 -12.06 1.09
C ALA A 107 -2.82 -12.32 2.33
N VAL A 108 -2.62 -11.58 3.42
CA VAL A 108 -3.52 -11.65 4.58
C VAL A 108 -4.90 -11.10 4.24
N ARG A 109 -4.98 -9.94 3.59
CA ARG A 109 -6.24 -9.29 3.21
C ARG A 109 -7.11 -10.17 2.30
N GLU A 110 -6.48 -10.89 1.38
CA GLU A 110 -7.16 -11.81 0.46
C GLU A 110 -7.34 -13.22 1.06
N ASN A 111 -7.09 -13.39 2.36
CA ASN A 111 -7.20 -14.66 3.11
C ASN A 111 -6.33 -15.81 2.54
N GLN A 112 -5.20 -15.48 1.91
CA GLN A 112 -4.24 -16.47 1.42
C GLN A 112 -3.32 -16.97 2.54
N ILE A 113 -3.07 -16.14 3.56
CA ILE A 113 -2.38 -16.50 4.80
C ILE A 113 -3.10 -15.86 6.00
N THR A 114 -2.92 -16.40 7.20
CA THR A 114 -3.55 -15.89 8.42
C THR A 114 -2.66 -14.88 9.14
N ILE A 115 -3.26 -14.03 9.97
CA ILE A 115 -2.51 -13.12 10.83
C ILE A 115 -1.65 -13.87 11.86
N ASP A 116 -2.14 -15.01 12.37
CA ASP A 116 -1.38 -15.88 13.29
C ASP A 116 -0.13 -16.44 12.61
N TYR A 117 -0.21 -16.76 11.32
CA TYR A 117 0.96 -17.17 10.54
C TYR A 117 2.01 -16.06 10.48
N VAL A 118 1.56 -14.82 10.21
CA VAL A 118 2.45 -13.64 10.19
C VAL A 118 3.09 -13.42 11.57
N HIS A 119 2.31 -13.53 12.64
CA HIS A 119 2.82 -13.42 14.00
C HIS A 119 3.91 -14.45 14.31
N ASN A 120 3.68 -15.72 13.97
CA ASN A 120 4.63 -16.79 14.24
C ASN A 120 5.91 -16.68 13.40
N GLN A 121 5.81 -16.15 12.17
CA GLN A 121 6.93 -16.09 11.23
C GLN A 121 7.75 -14.80 11.37
N TYR A 122 7.10 -13.67 11.63
CA TYR A 122 7.73 -12.34 11.58
C TYR A 122 7.64 -11.55 12.89
N GLY A 123 6.94 -12.08 13.90
CA GLY A 123 6.80 -11.50 15.22
C GLY A 123 5.57 -10.62 15.40
N THR A 124 5.37 -10.17 16.64
CA THR A 124 4.20 -9.39 17.06
C THR A 124 4.11 -8.03 16.37
N GLU A 125 5.24 -7.35 16.18
CA GLU A 125 5.25 -6.01 15.60
C GLU A 125 4.72 -5.98 14.16
N VAL A 126 5.20 -6.89 13.31
CA VAL A 126 4.68 -7.04 11.93
C VAL A 126 3.19 -7.43 11.93
N ALA A 127 2.77 -8.33 12.82
CA ALA A 127 1.37 -8.72 12.92
C ALA A 127 0.46 -7.56 13.36
N ASP A 128 0.91 -6.75 14.32
CA ASP A 128 0.16 -5.58 14.79
C ASP A 128 0.03 -4.51 13.70
N LEU A 129 1.09 -4.30 12.92
CA LEU A 129 1.05 -3.43 11.74
C LEU A 129 0.00 -3.92 10.73
N VAL A 130 0.07 -5.19 10.32
CA VAL A 130 -0.88 -5.78 9.37
C VAL A 130 -2.32 -5.69 9.89
N SER A 131 -2.54 -6.04 11.16
CA SER A 131 -3.84 -5.95 11.84
C SER A 131 -4.38 -4.51 11.87
N GLY A 132 -3.51 -3.54 12.16
CA GLY A 132 -3.82 -2.11 12.08
C GLY A 132 -4.33 -1.71 10.69
N VAL A 133 -3.63 -2.14 9.64
CA VAL A 133 -3.98 -1.79 8.26
C VAL A 133 -5.29 -2.46 7.82
N LEU A 134 -5.57 -3.69 8.28
CA LEU A 134 -6.85 -4.38 8.05
C LEU A 134 -8.01 -3.62 8.70
N ARG A 135 -7.89 -3.23 9.97
CA ARG A 135 -8.90 -2.43 10.67
C ARG A 135 -9.17 -1.09 9.97
N MET A 136 -8.11 -0.43 9.48
CA MET A 136 -8.28 0.80 8.68
C MET A 136 -9.06 0.55 7.37
N ALA A 137 -8.89 -0.61 6.74
CA ALA A 137 -9.64 -0.97 5.53
C ALA A 137 -11.14 -1.15 5.83
N GLU A 138 -11.48 -1.86 6.89
CA GLU A 138 -12.87 -2.07 7.33
C GLU A 138 -13.59 -0.74 7.62
N ILE A 139 -12.93 0.18 8.32
CA ILE A 139 -13.50 1.50 8.65
C ILE A 139 -13.72 2.34 7.38
N GLY A 140 -12.81 2.25 6.40
CA GLY A 140 -12.97 2.91 5.10
C GLY A 140 -14.18 2.38 4.31
N GLU A 141 -14.44 1.08 4.38
CA GLU A 141 -15.55 0.43 3.69
C GLU A 141 -16.92 0.82 4.28
N VAL A 142 -17.08 0.72 5.61
CA VAL A 142 -18.32 1.09 6.32
C VAL A 142 -18.72 2.54 6.03
N ARG A 143 -17.77 3.47 6.06
CA ARG A 143 -18.06 4.90 5.84
C ARG A 143 -18.51 5.20 4.42
N THR A 144 -17.94 4.52 3.42
CA THR A 144 -18.36 4.70 2.03
C THR A 144 -19.81 4.27 1.80
N GLU A 145 -20.32 3.35 2.63
CA GLU A 145 -21.71 2.91 2.62
C GLU A 145 -22.62 3.88 3.38
N THR A 146 -22.20 4.34 4.58
CA THR A 146 -22.99 5.28 5.38
C THR A 146 -23.12 6.68 4.75
N THR A 147 -22.09 7.18 4.07
CA THR A 147 -22.13 8.49 3.37
C THR A 147 -23.17 8.51 2.24
N ARG A 148 -23.55 7.35 1.68
CA ARG A 148 -24.62 7.27 0.67
C ARG A 148 -26.02 7.52 1.24
N VAL A 149 -26.22 7.37 2.54
CA VAL A 149 -27.56 7.30 3.14
C VAL A 149 -28.02 8.62 3.77
N LEU A 150 -27.12 9.52 4.20
CA LEU A 150 -27.54 10.58 5.14
C LEU A 150 -27.21 12.04 4.83
N GLY A 151 -26.48 12.42 3.77
CA GLY A 151 -26.37 13.85 3.40
C GLY A 151 -25.76 14.81 4.45
N ILE A 152 -25.28 14.32 5.59
CA ILE A 152 -24.65 15.10 6.67
C ILE A 152 -23.15 15.15 6.41
N ARG A 153 -22.66 16.28 5.88
CA ARG A 153 -21.30 16.38 5.31
C ARG A 153 -20.21 16.94 6.23
N LEU A 154 -20.56 17.67 7.28
CA LEU A 154 -19.56 18.40 8.10
C LEU A 154 -19.15 17.61 9.35
N ASP A 155 -20.12 17.10 10.11
CA ASP A 155 -19.84 16.37 11.37
C ASP A 155 -19.11 15.04 11.12
N GLN A 156 -19.45 14.33 10.04
CA GLN A 156 -18.77 13.09 9.66
C GLN A 156 -17.33 13.31 9.21
N LEU A 157 -17.00 14.49 8.67
CA LEU A 157 -15.64 14.83 8.26
C LEU A 157 -14.76 15.10 9.48
N GLU A 158 -15.27 15.82 10.48
CA GLU A 158 -14.56 16.06 11.74
C GLU A 158 -14.41 14.79 12.58
N GLN A 159 -15.43 13.93 12.59
CA GLN A 159 -15.38 12.63 13.27
C GLN A 159 -14.40 11.67 12.57
N ALA A 160 -14.34 11.69 11.24
CA ALA A 160 -13.31 10.99 10.48
C ALA A 160 -11.91 11.54 10.70
N ARG A 161 -11.78 12.87 10.78
CA ARG A 161 -10.50 13.53 11.05
C ARG A 161 -9.99 13.17 12.44
N ARG A 162 -10.88 13.16 13.45
CA ARG A 162 -10.60 12.70 14.82
C ARG A 162 -10.24 11.22 14.83
N MET A 163 -11.05 10.33 14.24
CA MET A 163 -10.75 8.89 14.18
C MET A 163 -9.44 8.58 13.45
N LEU A 164 -9.09 9.27 12.36
CA LEU A 164 -7.80 9.09 11.68
C LEU A 164 -6.61 9.53 12.55
N ILE A 165 -6.82 10.42 13.52
CA ILE A 165 -5.83 10.80 14.53
C ILE A 165 -5.81 9.77 15.68
N THR A 166 -6.89 9.01 15.90
CA THR A 166 -7.03 8.02 16.99
C THR A 166 -6.77 6.57 16.56
N LEU A 167 -6.80 6.25 15.26
CA LEU A 167 -6.68 4.87 14.75
C LEU A 167 -5.23 4.40 14.56
N VAL A 168 -4.28 5.30 14.72
CA VAL A 168 -2.91 5.06 14.30
C VAL A 168 -1.99 5.55 15.41
N ASP A 169 -1.94 4.77 16.50
CA ASP A 169 -0.89 4.89 17.51
C ASP A 169 0.51 4.73 16.87
N ASP A 170 0.56 4.09 15.69
CA ASP A 170 1.77 3.84 14.92
C ASP A 170 1.66 4.34 13.47
N VAL A 171 2.35 5.44 13.16
CA VAL A 171 2.38 6.08 11.84
C VAL A 171 2.65 5.11 10.68
N ARG A 172 3.38 4.02 10.91
CA ARG A 172 3.69 2.98 9.91
C ARG A 172 2.41 2.37 9.32
N VAL A 173 1.38 2.16 10.13
CA VAL A 173 0.07 1.63 9.68
C VAL A 173 -0.57 2.57 8.64
N ALA A 174 -0.53 3.88 8.88
CA ALA A 174 -1.07 4.85 7.93
C ALA A 174 -0.25 4.89 6.64
N LEU A 175 1.09 4.82 6.73
CA LEU A 175 1.96 4.80 5.55
C LEU A 175 1.70 3.55 4.70
N ILE A 176 1.61 2.36 5.31
CA ILE A 176 1.29 1.12 4.61
C ILE A 176 -0.07 1.23 3.92
N LYS A 177 -1.07 1.82 4.59
CA LYS A 177 -2.40 2.02 4.00
C LYS A 177 -2.37 3.00 2.82
N LEU A 178 -1.59 4.06 2.90
CA LEU A 178 -1.40 5.01 1.79
C LEU A 178 -0.70 4.36 0.60
N ALA A 179 0.31 3.53 0.84
CA ALA A 179 0.99 2.75 -0.20
C ALA A 179 0.01 1.80 -0.90
N GLU A 180 -0.79 1.03 -0.14
CA GLU A 180 -1.83 0.15 -0.70
C GLU A 180 -2.81 0.90 -1.59
N ARG A 181 -3.29 2.06 -1.12
CA ARG A 181 -4.23 2.89 -1.89
C ARG A 181 -3.60 3.47 -3.14
N THR A 182 -2.31 3.81 -3.09
CA THR A 182 -1.56 4.26 -4.27
C THR A 182 -1.48 3.15 -5.32
N CYS A 183 -1.12 1.93 -4.94
CA CYS A 183 -1.13 0.76 -5.84
C CYS A 183 -2.54 0.53 -6.40
N ARG A 184 -3.58 0.66 -5.57
CA ARG A 184 -4.98 0.52 -6.00
C ARG A 184 -5.41 1.56 -7.03
N ILE A 185 -4.96 2.81 -6.91
CA ILE A 185 -5.23 3.88 -7.87
C ILE A 185 -4.53 3.55 -9.20
N ARG A 186 -3.28 3.11 -9.17
CA ARG A 186 -2.52 2.73 -10.36
C ARG A 186 -3.17 1.55 -11.10
N ALA A 187 -3.74 0.60 -10.35
CA ALA A 187 -4.42 -0.57 -10.89
C ALA A 187 -5.91 -0.35 -11.27
N VAL A 188 -6.49 0.85 -11.13
CA VAL A 188 -7.95 1.09 -11.32
C VAL A 188 -8.38 1.24 -12.79
N SER A 189 -7.43 1.37 -13.72
CA SER A 189 -7.74 1.61 -15.15
C SER A 189 -8.71 0.60 -15.80
N PRO A 190 -8.68 -0.72 -15.51
CA PRO A 190 -9.64 -1.69 -16.07
C PRO A 190 -10.97 -1.78 -15.30
N ASP A 191 -11.15 -1.06 -14.19
CA ASP A 191 -12.38 -1.13 -13.39
C ASP A 191 -13.55 -0.35 -14.02
N THR A 192 -14.78 -0.68 -13.61
CA THR A 192 -15.97 0.06 -14.04
C THR A 192 -15.97 1.51 -13.56
N ARG A 193 -16.61 2.41 -14.31
CA ARG A 193 -16.70 3.84 -13.96
C ARG A 193 -17.23 4.07 -12.54
N VAL A 194 -18.17 3.23 -12.09
CA VAL A 194 -18.73 3.29 -10.73
C VAL A 194 -17.67 3.00 -9.68
N ARG A 195 -16.83 1.96 -9.88
CA ARG A 195 -15.74 1.61 -8.97
C ARG A 195 -14.65 2.67 -8.94
N GLN A 196 -14.27 3.20 -10.11
CA GLN A 196 -13.32 4.31 -10.21
C GLN A 196 -13.79 5.55 -9.42
N LEU A 197 -15.06 5.93 -9.57
CA LEU A 197 -15.63 7.06 -8.84
C LEU A 197 -15.72 6.80 -7.33
N LYS A 198 -16.00 5.57 -6.91
CA LYS A 198 -15.99 5.17 -5.49
C LYS A 198 -14.57 5.32 -4.91
N LEU A 199 -13.56 4.80 -5.59
CA LEU A 199 -12.16 4.90 -5.17
C LEU A 199 -11.71 6.37 -5.13
N ALA A 200 -12.01 7.16 -6.16
CA ALA A 200 -11.63 8.57 -6.21
C ALA A 200 -12.19 9.38 -5.03
N ARG A 201 -13.46 9.14 -4.66
CA ARG A 201 -14.08 9.77 -3.49
C ARG A 201 -13.41 9.34 -2.19
N GLU A 202 -13.18 8.04 -2.00
CA GLU A 202 -12.49 7.52 -0.82
C GLU A 202 -11.10 8.16 -0.67
N VAL A 203 -10.35 8.24 -1.77
CA VAL A 203 -9.03 8.88 -1.82
C VAL A 203 -9.10 10.35 -1.42
N PHE A 204 -10.02 11.11 -2.02
CA PHE A 204 -10.13 12.54 -1.75
C PHE A 204 -10.61 12.84 -0.33
N ASP A 205 -11.57 12.09 0.18
CA ASP A 205 -12.22 12.37 1.46
C ASP A 205 -11.42 11.82 2.66
N ILE A 206 -10.63 10.76 2.48
CA ILE A 206 -9.94 10.04 3.57
C ILE A 206 -8.42 10.14 3.44
N TYR A 207 -7.86 9.69 2.31
CA TYR A 207 -6.43 9.46 2.21
C TYR A 207 -5.62 10.73 1.88
N VAL A 208 -6.15 11.65 1.08
CA VAL A 208 -5.48 12.94 0.80
C VAL A 208 -5.29 13.77 2.10
N PRO A 209 -6.32 13.96 2.95
CA PRO A 209 -6.14 14.66 4.23
C PRO A 209 -5.23 13.91 5.23
N LEU A 210 -5.14 12.58 5.12
CA LEU A 210 -4.23 11.77 5.93
C LEU A 210 -2.78 12.02 5.49
N ALA A 211 -2.49 11.90 4.20
CA ALA A 211 -1.17 12.11 3.61
C ALA A 211 -0.64 13.53 3.92
N HIS A 212 -1.47 14.56 3.74
CA HIS A 212 -1.11 15.94 4.08
C HIS A 212 -0.75 16.13 5.57
N ARG A 213 -1.42 15.40 6.48
CA ARG A 213 -1.08 15.45 7.93
C ARG A 213 0.23 14.76 8.25
N LEU A 214 0.60 13.72 7.50
CA LEU A 214 1.87 13.02 7.65
C LEU A 214 3.03 13.74 6.94
N GLY A 215 2.76 14.84 6.22
CA GLY A 215 3.76 15.53 5.41
C GLY A 215 4.19 14.73 4.18
N VAL A 216 3.40 13.73 3.78
CA VAL A 216 3.64 12.88 2.61
C VAL A 216 2.74 13.38 1.49
N GLY A 217 3.30 14.03 0.46
CA GLY A 217 2.53 14.62 -0.63
C GLY A 217 3.38 15.07 -1.80
#